data_AF-A0A8H3MIU7-F1
#
_entry.id   AF-A0A8H3MIU7-F1
#
_cell.length_a   1.000
_cell.length_b   1.000
_cell.length_c   1.000
_cell.angle_alpha   90.00
_cell.angle_beta   90.00
_cell.angle_gamma   90.00
#
_symmetry.space_group_name_H-M   'P 1'
#
loop_
_entity.id
_entity.type
_entity.pdbx_description
1 polymer ?
#
loop_
_entity_poly.entity_id
_entity_poly.type
_entity_poly.pdbx_seq_one_letter_code
_entity_poly.pdbx_strand_id
1 'polypeptide(L)'
;MENMAEALKACNQEIDLNNLDFERIYTFEEYKYINGWLKNYTLEINGHLVKLFELDENGKLVPMPQALRHREQVVAEIAQQLVNWNI
;
A
#
# COMPACT_ATOMS: atom_id res chain seq x y z
N MET A 1 9.50 -4.01 17.56
CA MET A 1 9.87 -4.03 16.12
C MET A 1 10.38 -5.41 15.66
N GLU A 2 10.43 -6.43 16.52
CA GLU A 2 11.17 -7.68 16.28
C GLU A 2 10.43 -8.74 15.43
N ASN A 3 9.10 -8.66 15.31
CA ASN A 3 8.29 -9.69 14.63
C ASN A 3 8.25 -9.56 13.09
N MET A 4 8.44 -8.35 12.55
CA MET A 4 8.19 -8.07 11.12
C MET A 4 9.38 -8.44 10.22
N ALA A 5 10.60 -8.41 10.76
CA ALA A 5 11.80 -8.86 10.06
C ALA A 5 11.90 -10.39 9.95
N GLU A 6 11.34 -11.12 10.94
CA GLU A 6 11.30 -12.59 10.93
C GLU A 6 10.33 -13.13 9.87
N ALA A 7 9.19 -12.46 9.66
CA ALA A 7 8.21 -12.81 8.61
C ALA A 7 8.80 -12.70 7.19
N LEU A 8 9.63 -11.69 6.94
CA LEU A 8 10.35 -11.55 5.67
C LEU A 8 11.43 -12.60 5.51
N LYS A 9 12.09 -12.99 6.60
CA LYS A 9 13.14 -14.02 6.56
C LYS A 9 12.59 -15.39 6.16
N ALA A 10 11.29 -15.65 6.37
CA ALA A 10 10.61 -16.84 5.90
C ALA A 10 10.32 -16.82 4.38
N CYS A 11 10.24 -15.63 3.78
CA CYS A 11 10.19 -15.45 2.33
C CYS A 11 11.63 -15.33 1.84
N ASN A 12 12.23 -16.41 1.32
CA ASN A 12 13.66 -16.51 0.97
C ASN A 12 14.20 -15.49 -0.08
N GLN A 13 13.45 -14.43 -0.40
CA GLN A 13 13.84 -13.35 -1.30
C GLN A 13 13.76 -12.01 -0.57
N GLU A 14 14.92 -11.36 -0.41
CA GLU A 14 14.99 -9.99 0.06
C GLU A 14 14.27 -9.08 -0.95
N ILE A 15 13.24 -8.35 -0.50
CA ILE A 15 12.47 -7.43 -1.34
C ILE A 15 13.26 -6.14 -1.48
N ASP A 16 13.68 -5.80 -2.69
CA ASP A 16 14.24 -4.49 -2.98
C ASP A 16 13.12 -3.44 -3.05
N LEU A 17 12.96 -2.68 -1.97
CA LEU A 17 11.94 -1.64 -1.85
C LEU A 17 12.16 -0.45 -2.80
N ASN A 18 13.38 -0.28 -3.34
CA ASN A 18 13.68 0.76 -4.32
C ASN A 18 13.39 0.32 -5.77
N ASN A 19 13.24 -0.98 -5.99
CA ASN A 19 13.05 -1.58 -7.31
C ASN A 19 12.02 -2.72 -7.25
N LEU A 20 10.80 -2.38 -6.86
CA LEU A 20 9.68 -3.32 -6.82
C LEU A 20 9.33 -3.80 -8.23
N ASP A 21 9.15 -5.12 -8.37
CA ASP A 21 8.74 -5.75 -9.63
C ASP A 21 7.21 -5.88 -9.67
N PHE A 22 6.54 -5.05 -10.47
CA PHE A 22 5.07 -5.07 -10.58
C PHE A 22 4.51 -6.29 -11.32
N GLU A 23 5.36 -7.09 -11.98
CA GLU A 23 4.93 -8.35 -12.62
C GLU A 23 5.01 -9.54 -11.67
N ARG A 24 5.70 -9.39 -10.54
CA ARG A 24 5.79 -10.40 -9.49
C ARG A 24 4.46 -10.54 -8.73
N ILE A 25 4.11 -11.77 -8.39
CA ILE A 25 3.03 -12.08 -7.45
C ILE A 25 3.59 -12.00 -6.02
N TYR A 26 2.98 -11.14 -5.20
CA TYR A 26 3.37 -10.94 -3.81
C TYR A 26 2.45 -11.69 -2.88
N THR A 27 3.02 -12.24 -1.81
CA THR A 27 2.22 -12.78 -0.72
C THR A 27 1.62 -11.64 0.11
N PHE A 28 0.58 -11.96 0.89
CA PHE A 28 -0.06 -10.97 1.76
C PHE A 28 0.90 -10.37 2.80
N GLU A 29 1.87 -11.14 3.31
CA GLU A 29 2.85 -10.63 4.28
C GLU A 29 3.87 -9.69 3.62
N GLU A 30 4.30 -9.98 2.40
CA GLU A 30 5.17 -9.09 1.62
C GLU A 30 4.46 -7.78 1.27
N TYR A 31 3.20 -7.87 0.85
CA TYR A 31 2.33 -6.71 0.66
C TYR A 31 2.23 -5.84 1.92
N LYS A 32 1.96 -6.45 3.08
CA LYS A 32 1.90 -5.73 4.37
C LYS A 32 3.23 -5.11 4.73
N TYR A 33 4.33 -5.79 4.42
CA TYR A 33 5.66 -5.25 4.66
C TYR A 33 5.92 -4.00 3.82
N ILE A 34 5.69 -4.08 2.50
CA ILE A 34 5.90 -2.97 1.57
C ILE A 34 5.03 -1.77 1.96
N ASN A 35 3.73 -1.99 2.21
CA ASN A 35 2.83 -0.91 2.64
C ASN A 35 3.13 -0.40 4.05
N GLY A 36 3.69 -1.25 4.93
CA GLY A 36 4.18 -0.83 6.23
C GLY A 36 5.37 0.13 6.12
N TRP A 37 6.29 -0.15 5.18
CA TRP A 37 7.40 0.73 4.86
C TRP A 37 6.94 2.07 4.27
N LEU A 38 5.99 2.07 3.34
CA LEU A 38 5.42 3.29 2.72
C LEU A 38 4.72 4.25 3.70
N LYS A 39 4.43 3.83 4.94
CA LYS A 39 3.92 4.77 5.97
C LYS A 39 4.94 5.84 6.35
N ASN A 40 6.23 5.52 6.25
CA ASN A 40 7.33 6.39 6.68
C ASN A 40 8.17 6.91 5.52
N TYR A 41 8.07 6.27 4.35
CA TYR A 41 8.85 6.59 3.16
C TYR A 41 7.93 6.85 1.98
N THR A 42 8.37 7.71 1.06
CA THR A 42 7.61 8.02 -0.15
C THR A 42 8.33 7.42 -1.36
N LEU A 43 7.58 6.72 -2.20
CA LEU A 43 8.06 6.17 -3.47
C LEU A 43 7.51 7.02 -4.61
N GLU A 44 8.34 7.32 -5.61
CA GLU A 44 7.91 7.99 -6.83
C GLU A 44 7.95 6.99 -7.99
N ILE A 45 6.81 6.82 -8.66
CA ILE A 45 6.67 5.94 -9.83
C ILE A 45 6.12 6.79 -10.97
N ASN A 46 6.85 6.86 -12.09
CA ASN A 46 6.45 7.63 -13.28
C ASN A 46 6.05 9.09 -12.97
N GLY A 47 6.74 9.78 -12.05
CA GLY A 47 6.43 11.17 -11.67
C GLY A 47 5.32 11.32 -10.64
N HIS A 48 4.76 10.23 -10.12
CA HIS A 48 3.67 10.23 -9.14
C HIS A 48 4.13 9.66 -7.81
N LEU A 49 3.82 10.38 -6.72
CA LEU A 49 4.03 9.87 -5.37
C LEU A 49 3.03 8.77 -5.06
N VAL A 50 3.54 7.60 -4.69
CA VAL A 50 2.77 6.43 -4.28
C VAL A 50 2.94 6.25 -2.78
N LYS A 51 1.81 6.23 -2.08
CA LYS A 51 1.76 6.06 -0.61
C LYS A 51 1.17 4.72 -0.19
N LEU A 52 0.59 4.00 -1.15
CA LEU A 52 -0.07 2.73 -0.91
C LEU A 52 -0.05 1.91 -2.21
N PHE A 53 0.12 0.61 -2.08
CA PHE A 53 -0.22 -0.35 -3.12
C PHE A 53 -1.52 -1.07 -2.77
N GLU A 54 -2.28 -1.46 -3.79
CA GLU A 54 -3.31 -2.48 -3.71
C GLU A 54 -2.77 -3.80 -4.29
N LEU A 55 -3.40 -4.93 -3.96
CA LEU A 55 -3.19 -6.20 -4.66
C LEU A 55 -4.30 -6.37 -5.68
N ASP A 56 -3.94 -6.68 -6.92
CA ASP A 56 -4.91 -7.11 -7.92
C ASP A 56 -5.43 -8.53 -7.63
N GLU A 57 -6.35 -9.01 -8.45
CA GLU A 57 -6.92 -10.36 -8.36
C GLU A 57 -5.87 -11.49 -8.48
N ASN A 58 -4.71 -11.18 -9.05
CA ASN A 58 -3.60 -12.12 -9.25
C ASN A 58 -2.51 -11.99 -8.18
N GLY A 59 -2.65 -11.05 -7.23
CA GLY A 59 -1.66 -10.76 -6.18
C GLY A 59 -0.49 -9.89 -6.65
N LYS A 60 -0.60 -9.19 -7.78
CA LYS A 60 0.37 -8.19 -8.23
C LYS A 60 0.13 -6.84 -7.55
N LEU A 61 1.20 -6.07 -7.35
CA LEU A 61 1.10 -4.74 -6.76
C LEU A 61 0.60 -3.73 -7.79
N VAL A 62 -0.49 -3.04 -7.46
CA VAL A 62 -1.01 -1.92 -8.24
C VAL A 62 -0.73 -0.63 -7.46
N PRO A 63 0.07 0.30 -8.00
CA PRO A 63 0.34 1.56 -7.31
C PRO A 63 -0.95 2.37 -7.18
N MET A 64 -1.22 2.86 -5.97
CA MET A 64 -2.26 3.86 -5.74
C MET A 64 -1.61 5.24 -5.62
N PRO A 65 -1.71 6.08 -6.66
CA PRO A 65 -1.17 7.43 -6.62
C PRO A 65 -1.83 8.21 -5.49
N GLN A 66 -1.07 9.11 -4.85
CA GLN A 66 -1.63 9.96 -3.81
C GLN A 66 -2.85 10.71 -4.35
N ALA A 67 -3.98 10.56 -3.66
CA ALA A 67 -5.20 11.26 -4.02
C ALA A 67 -5.01 12.78 -3.90
N LEU A 68 -5.61 13.54 -4.83
CA LEU A 68 -5.70 14.98 -4.69
C LEU A 68 -6.56 15.32 -3.46
N ARG A 69 -6.21 16.38 -2.72
CA ARG A 69 -6.93 16.81 -1.49
C ARG A 69 -8.45 16.88 -1.65
N HIS A 70 -8.94 17.27 -2.82
CA HIS A 70 -10.38 17.33 -3.11
C HIS A 70 -11.06 15.96 -3.03
N ARG A 71 -10.39 14.87 -3.43
CA ARG A 71 -10.94 13.51 -3.28
C ARG A 71 -11.01 13.10 -1.82
N GLU A 72 -10.00 13.41 -1.02
CA GLU A 72 -9.98 13.11 0.42
C GLU A 72 -11.14 13.80 1.15
N GLN A 73 -11.42 15.07 0.81
CA GLN A 73 -12.54 15.81 1.38
C GLN A 73 -13.90 15.17 1.03
N VAL A 74 -14.08 14.75 -0.22
CA VAL A 74 -15.32 14.06 -0.66
C VAL A 74 -15.48 12.72 0.06
N VAL A 75 -14.41 11.94 0.20
CA VAL A 75 -14.43 10.66 0.94
C VAL A 75 -14.79 10.88 2.41
N ALA A 76 -14.22 11.91 3.06
CA ALA A 76 -14.53 12.23 4.46
C ALA A 76 -16.01 12.61 4.66
N GLU A 77 -16.57 13.42 3.75
CA GLU A 77 -17.99 13.79 3.78
C GLU A 77 -18.90 12.57 3.60
N ILE A 78 -18.61 11.70 2.62
CA ILE A 78 -19.37 10.46 2.41
C ILE A 78 -19.31 9.57 3.66
N ALA A 79 -18.11 9.38 4.24
CA ALA A 79 -17.95 8.59 5.45
C ALA A 79 -18.76 9.17 6.62
N GLN A 80 -18.78 10.48 6.79
CA GLN A 80 -19.58 11.15 7.81
C GLN A 80 -21.09 10.95 7.62
N GLN A 81 -21.57 11.05 6.38
CA GLN A 81 -22.99 10.81 6.06
C GLN A 81 -23.39 9.36 6.34
N LEU A 82 -22.55 8.38 6.00
CA LEU A 82 -22.80 6.97 6.29
C LEU A 82 -22.83 6.68 7.80
N VAL A 83 -21.94 7.30 8.58
CA VAL A 83 -21.96 7.19 10.04
C VAL A 83 -23.26 7.74 10.61
N ASN A 84 -23.72 8.89 10.13
CA ASN A 84 -24.98 9.48 10.56
C ASN A 84 -26.20 8.65 10.14
N TRP A 85 -26.14 7.96 9.00
CA TRP A 85 -27.22 7.10 8.51
C TRP A 85 -27.32 5.77 9.27
N ASN A 86 -26.21 5.31 9.84
CA ASN A 86 -26.13 4.06 10.61
C ASN A 86 -26.53 4.23 12.10
N ILE A 87 -27.26 5.30 12.43
CA ILE A 87 -27.84 5.62 13.75
C ILE A 87 -29.35 5.54 13.64
#